data_AF-A0A1Z5H5H5-F1
#
_entry.id   AF-A0A1Z5H5H5-F1
#
_cell.length_a   1.000
_cell.length_b   1.000
_cell.length_c   1.000
_cell.angle_alpha   90.00
_cell.angle_beta   90.00
_cell.angle_gamma   90.00
#
_symmetry.space_group_name_H-M   'P 1'
#
loop_
_entity.id
_entity.type
_entity.pdbx_description
1 polymer ?
#
loop_
_entity_poly.entity_id
_entity_poly.type
_entity_poly.pdbx_seq_one_letter_code
_entity_poly.pdbx_strand_id
1 'polypeptide(L)'
;MTSRTLNKVKIINTAMALIAQQQPLTFSNISRRLDIHSQALYNYFPDVTALNASIDEAYNADLLAKLQQQLLGLSGEEAVLKFAFVCRQYALERFKLTQFVLAVRPGNSS
;
A
#
# COMPACT_ATOMS: atom_id res chain seq x y z
N MET A 1 21.00 21.02 -4.54
CA MET A 1 20.23 19.76 -4.65
C MET A 1 19.57 19.48 -3.32
N THR A 2 18.28 19.75 -3.19
CA THR A 2 17.55 19.58 -1.92
C THR A 2 17.46 18.09 -1.59
N SER A 3 18.10 17.67 -0.50
CA SER A 3 17.86 16.38 0.14
C SER A 3 16.36 16.23 0.35
N ARG A 4 15.68 15.52 -0.56
CA ARG A 4 14.29 15.13 -0.41
C ARG A 4 14.28 14.07 0.69
N THR A 5 14.14 14.50 1.94
CA THR A 5 14.22 13.66 3.13
C THR A 5 13.50 12.34 2.91
N LEU A 6 14.28 11.26 2.85
CA LEU A 6 13.76 9.90 2.72
C LEU A 6 12.92 9.58 3.96
N ASN A 7 11.75 8.98 3.76
CA ASN A 7 10.86 8.56 4.85
C ASN A 7 10.04 7.33 4.44
N LYS A 8 9.43 6.65 5.42
CA LYS A 8 8.64 5.44 5.20
C LYS A 8 7.53 5.63 4.18
N VAL A 9 6.78 6.74 4.27
CA VAL A 9 5.65 7.05 3.36
C VAL A 9 6.12 7.11 1.91
N LYS A 10 7.23 7.81 1.63
CA LYS A 10 7.78 7.93 0.27
C LYS A 10 8.23 6.58 -0.29
N ILE A 11 8.82 5.73 0.56
CA ILE A 11 9.25 4.38 0.19
C ILE A 11 8.03 3.51 -0.14
N ILE A 12 7.03 3.49 0.74
CA ILE A 12 5.77 2.73 0.56
C ILE A 12 5.06 3.17 -0.72
N ASN A 13 4.89 4.47 -0.93
CA ASN A 13 4.24 5.00 -2.15
C ASN A 13 5.00 4.62 -3.42
N THR A 14 6.34 4.62 -3.37
CA THR A 14 7.16 4.19 -4.51
C THR A 14 6.98 2.70 -4.77
N ALA A 15 6.98 1.88 -3.72
CA ALA A 15 6.75 0.45 -3.80
C ALA A 15 5.37 0.11 -4.38
N MET A 16 4.30 0.76 -3.89
CA MET A 16 2.94 0.63 -4.43
C MET A 16 2.89 0.99 -5.92
N ALA A 17 3.63 2.03 -6.35
CA ALA A 17 3.71 2.41 -7.75
C ALA A 17 4.43 1.35 -8.61
N LEU A 18 5.49 0.71 -8.10
CA LEU A 18 6.15 -0.42 -8.79
C LEU A 18 5.18 -1.59 -8.98
N ILE A 19 4.44 -1.96 -7.93
CA ILE A 19 3.43 -3.04 -7.99
C ILE A 19 2.35 -2.71 -9.02
N ALA A 20 1.81 -1.49 -9.00
CA ALA A 20 0.80 -1.04 -9.96
C ALA A 20 1.30 -1.07 -11.41
N GLN A 21 2.59 -0.77 -11.62
CA GLN A 21 3.27 -0.83 -12.92
C GLN A 21 3.74 -2.25 -13.28
N GLN A 22 3.44 -3.26 -12.47
CA GLN A 22 3.87 -4.66 -12.65
C GLN A 22 5.40 -4.80 -12.72
N GLN A 23 6.12 -3.90 -12.06
CA GLN A 23 7.57 -3.98 -11.91
C GLN A 23 7.92 -4.79 -10.65
N PRO A 24 9.01 -5.58 -10.65
CA PRO A 24 9.41 -6.35 -9.49
C PRO A 24 9.64 -5.46 -8.25
N LEU A 25 8.98 -5.80 -7.15
CA LEU A 25 9.19 -5.13 -5.86
C LEU A 25 10.52 -5.60 -5.24
N THR A 26 11.57 -4.82 -5.47
CA THR A 26 12.90 -5.08 -4.90
C THR A 26 13.49 -3.77 -4.37
N PHE A 27 14.34 -3.85 -3.35
CA PHE A 27 15.04 -2.67 -2.82
C PHE A 27 15.91 -1.99 -3.89
N SER A 28 16.45 -2.76 -4.85
CA SER A 28 17.17 -2.23 -6.01
C SER A 28 16.30 -1.38 -6.93
N ASN A 29 15.07 -1.83 -7.24
CA ASN A 29 14.15 -1.05 -8.07
C ASN A 29 13.61 0.19 -7.34
N ILE A 30 13.38 0.09 -6.03
CA ILE A 30 12.96 1.23 -5.19
C ILE A 30 14.07 2.28 -5.13
N SER A 31 15.30 1.86 -4.84
CA SER A 31 16.45 2.76 -4.68
C SER A 31 16.76 3.48 -5.99
N ARG A 32 16.71 2.77 -7.12
CA ARG A 32 16.82 3.36 -8.47
C ARG A 32 15.74 4.42 -8.71
N ARG A 33 14.48 4.14 -8.37
CA ARG A 33 13.37 5.09 -8.59
C ARG A 33 13.41 6.30 -7.66
N LEU A 34 14.02 6.15 -6.48
CA LEU A 34 14.21 7.22 -5.50
C LEU A 34 15.53 7.99 -5.67
N ASP A 35 16.42 7.53 -6.56
CA ASP A 35 17.77 8.05 -6.75
C ASP A 35 18.60 8.04 -5.45
N ILE A 36 18.64 6.88 -4.80
CA ILE A 36 19.38 6.64 -3.55
C ILE A 36 20.16 5.32 -3.63
N HIS A 37 21.10 5.12 -2.69
CA HIS A 37 21.71 3.80 -2.49
C HIS A 37 20.73 2.85 -1.80
N SER A 38 20.69 1.58 -2.23
CA SER A 38 19.84 0.54 -1.62
C SER A 38 20.07 0.39 -0.12
N GLN A 39 21.30 0.62 0.36
CA GLN A 39 21.63 0.56 1.78
C GLN A 39 20.79 1.52 2.65
N ALA A 40 20.37 2.66 2.10
CA ALA A 40 19.57 3.64 2.84
C ALA A 40 18.16 3.13 3.17
N LEU A 41 17.62 2.17 2.40
CA LEU A 41 16.29 1.59 2.65
C LEU A 41 16.27 0.73 3.91
N TYR A 42 17.39 0.09 4.26
CA TYR A 42 17.50 -0.75 5.46
C TYR A 42 17.35 0.02 6.78
N ASN A 43 17.56 1.34 6.76
CA ASN A 43 17.28 2.22 7.91
C ASN A 43 15.78 2.35 8.21
N TYR A 44 14.91 1.96 7.27
CA TYR A 44 13.45 2.10 7.39
C TYR A 44 12.73 0.75 7.40
N PHE A 45 13.24 -0.22 6.65
CA PHE A 45 12.68 -1.55 6.51
C PHE A 45 13.82 -2.59 6.56
N PRO A 46 13.85 -3.49 7.56
CA PRO A 46 14.92 -4.48 7.69
C PRO A 46 14.97 -5.46 6.50
N ASP A 47 13.82 -5.73 5.88
CA ASP A 47 13.70 -6.59 4.70
C ASP A 47 12.45 -6.22 3.88
N VAL A 48 12.26 -6.94 2.76
CA VAL A 48 11.10 -6.77 1.88
C VAL A 48 9.81 -7.23 2.56
N THR A 49 9.84 -8.17 3.49
CA THR A 49 8.65 -8.65 4.21
C THR A 49 8.06 -7.55 5.10
N ALA A 50 8.91 -6.84 5.84
CA ALA A 50 8.50 -5.68 6.64
C ALA A 50 7.92 -4.57 5.76
N LEU A 51 8.49 -4.35 4.57
CA LEU A 51 7.93 -3.42 3.59
C LEU A 51 6.56 -3.89 3.07
N ASN A 52 6.40 -5.19 2.77
CA ASN A 52 5.13 -5.76 2.32
C ASN A 52 4.01 -5.54 3.34
N ALA A 53 4.30 -5.76 4.64
CA ALA A 53 3.36 -5.51 5.72
C ALA A 53 2.94 -4.03 5.79
N SER A 54 3.88 -3.08 5.65
CA SER A 54 3.53 -1.66 5.63
C SER A 54 2.78 -1.22 4.36
N ILE A 55 2.97 -1.90 3.23
CA ILE A 55 2.15 -1.68 2.02
C ILE A 55 0.71 -2.14 2.25
N ASP A 56 0.52 -3.31 2.87
CA ASP A 56 -0.80 -3.82 3.25
C ASP A 56 -1.50 -2.87 4.23
N GLU A 57 -0.81 -2.44 5.29
CA GLU A 57 -1.34 -1.47 6.26
C GLU A 57 -1.76 -0.15 5.58
N ALA A 58 -0.89 0.41 4.73
CA ALA A 58 -1.18 1.66 4.02
C ALA A 58 -2.37 1.51 3.04
N TYR A 59 -2.48 0.38 2.33
CA TYR A 59 -3.61 0.12 1.44
C TYR A 59 -4.94 0.02 2.20
N ASN A 60 -4.96 -0.68 3.33
CA ASN A 60 -6.16 -0.84 4.16
C ASN A 60 -6.54 0.46 4.87
N ALA A 61 -5.57 1.27 5.30
CA ALA A 61 -5.83 2.58 5.87
C ALA A 61 -6.51 3.53 4.87
N ASP A 62 -6.05 3.55 3.60
CA ASP A 62 -6.68 4.34 2.53
C ASP A 62 -8.09 3.84 2.21
N LEU A 63 -8.29 2.51 2.14
CA LEU A 63 -9.62 1.93 1.97
C LEU A 63 -10.56 2.29 3.12
N LEU A 64 -10.11 2.18 4.37
CA LEU A 64 -10.87 2.54 5.56
C LEU A 64 -11.29 4.00 5.54
N ALA A 65 -10.37 4.91 5.20
CA ALA A 65 -10.67 6.34 5.09
C ALA A 65 -11.75 6.60 4.00
N LYS A 66 -11.64 5.92 2.85
CA LYS A 66 -12.64 6.03 1.77
C LYS A 66 -14.00 5.50 2.21
N LEU A 67 -14.04 4.38 2.93
CA LEU A 67 -15.28 3.82 3.49
C LEU A 67 -15.92 4.75 4.52
N GLN A 68 -15.14 5.31 5.45
CA GLN A 68 -15.64 6.26 6.46
C GLN A 68 -16.30 7.48 5.83
N GLN A 69 -15.72 8.00 4.75
CA GLN A 69 -16.30 9.13 4.01
C GLN A 69 -17.57 8.74 3.24
N GLN A 70 -17.59 7.56 2.60
CA GLN A 70 -18.67 7.14 1.71
C GLN A 70 -19.88 6.51 2.41
N LEU A 71 -19.72 6.09 3.67
CA LEU A 71 -20.76 5.45 4.48
C LEU A 71 -21.38 6.39 5.52
N LEU A 72 -20.91 7.64 5.60
CA LEU A 72 -21.39 8.59 6.60
C LEU A 72 -22.90 8.82 6.46
N GLY A 73 -23.63 8.59 7.55
CA GLY A 73 -25.09 8.74 7.60
C GLY A 73 -25.88 7.56 7.04
N LEU A 74 -25.23 6.53 6.49
CA LEU A 74 -25.89 5.31 6.02
C LEU A 74 -25.99 4.26 7.12
N SER A 75 -27.03 3.43 7.09
CA SER A 75 -27.18 2.29 7.99
C SER A 75 -27.95 1.14 7.34
N GLY A 76 -28.02 -0.01 8.01
CA GLY A 76 -28.80 -1.16 7.54
C GLY A 76 -28.31 -1.69 6.18
N GLU A 77 -29.26 -2.15 5.36
CA GLU A 77 -29.00 -2.72 4.03
C GLU A 77 -28.26 -1.74 3.10
N GLU A 78 -28.65 -0.46 3.12
CA GLU A 78 -28.05 0.57 2.28
C GLU A 78 -26.55 0.73 2.56
N ALA A 79 -26.16 0.75 3.84
CA ALA A 79 -24.75 0.81 4.22
C ALA A 79 -23.96 -0.42 3.75
N VAL A 80 -24.55 -1.62 3.83
CA VAL A 80 -23.90 -2.86 3.39
C VAL A 80 -23.69 -2.87 1.87
N LEU A 81 -24.70 -2.49 1.10
CA LEU A 81 -24.60 -2.40 -0.36
C LEU A 81 -23.56 -1.35 -0.78
N LYS A 82 -23.56 -0.18 -0.14
CA LYS A 82 -22.58 0.87 -0.41
C LYS A 82 -21.17 0.43 -0.02
N PHE A 83 -21.00 -0.27 1.10
CA PHE A 83 -19.71 -0.84 1.51
C PHE A 83 -19.17 -1.78 0.44
N ALA A 84 -19.98 -2.75 -0.01
CA ALA A 84 -19.56 -3.72 -1.01
C ALA A 84 -19.20 -3.04 -2.34
N PHE A 85 -19.97 -2.03 -2.74
CA PHE A 85 -19.69 -1.22 -3.93
C PHE A 85 -18.35 -0.48 -3.81
N VAL A 86 -18.09 0.21 -2.70
CA VAL A 86 -16.84 0.96 -2.49
C VAL A 86 -15.63 0.02 -2.48
N CYS A 87 -15.71 -1.11 -1.77
CA CYS A 87 -14.66 -2.12 -1.76
C CYS A 87 -14.37 -2.66 -3.18
N ARG A 88 -15.42 -3.02 -3.93
CA ARG A 88 -15.29 -3.50 -5.31
C ARG A 88 -14.66 -2.45 -6.21
N GLN A 89 -15.13 -1.21 -6.16
CA GLN A 89 -14.59 -0.13 -6.99
C GLN A 89 -13.13 0.14 -6.67
N TYR A 90 -12.79 0.26 -5.37
CA TYR A 90 -11.42 0.51 -4.92
C TYR A 90 -10.46 -0.61 -5.35
N ALA A 91 -10.90 -1.87 -5.21
CA ALA A 91 -10.15 -3.03 -5.66
C ALA A 91 -9.89 -3.04 -7.17
N LEU A 92 -10.91 -2.71 -7.98
CA LEU A 92 -10.79 -2.70 -9.44
C LEU A 92 -9.90 -1.55 -9.94
N GLU A 93 -10.02 -0.35 -9.35
CA GLU A 93 -9.17 0.81 -9.67
C GLU A 93 -7.69 0.53 -9.37
N ARG A 94 -7.41 -0.34 -8.38
CA ARG A 94 -6.07 -0.67 -7.90
C ARG A 94 -5.73 -2.16 -8.08
N PHE A 95 -6.25 -2.79 -9.12
CA PHE A 95 -6.28 -4.26 -9.28
C PHE A 95 -4.98 -4.99 -8.94
N LYS A 96 -3.84 -4.56 -9.50
CA LYS A 96 -2.55 -5.21 -9.25
C LYS A 96 -2.07 -5.07 -7.80
N LEU A 97 -2.32 -3.92 -7.20
CA LEU A 97 -2.02 -3.67 -5.80
C LEU A 97 -2.95 -4.48 -4.89
N THR A 98 -4.23 -4.60 -5.23
CA THR A 98 -5.18 -5.44 -4.51
C THR A 98 -4.78 -6.91 -4.58
N GLN A 99 -4.39 -7.42 -5.75
CA GLN A 99 -3.88 -8.79 -5.89
C GLN A 99 -2.65 -9.04 -5.01
N PHE A 100 -1.73 -8.06 -4.95
CA PHE A 100 -0.57 -8.13 -4.07
C PHE A 100 -1.01 -8.21 -2.60
N VAL A 101 -1.85 -7.30 -2.15
CA VAL A 101 -2.34 -7.24 -0.76
C VAL A 101 -3.05 -8.53 -0.35
N LEU A 102 -3.92 -9.08 -1.20
CA LEU A 102 -4.60 -10.35 -0.92
C LEU A 102 -3.65 -11.56 -0.86
N ALA A 103 -2.49 -11.47 -1.51
CA ALA A 103 -1.46 -12.51 -1.48
C ALA A 103 -0.47 -12.36 -0.32
N VAL A 104 -0.35 -11.16 0.27
CA VAL A 104 0.42 -10.94 1.50
C VAL A 104 -0.30 -11.69 2.60
N ARG A 105 0.28 -12.81 3.04
CA ARG A 105 -0.20 -13.50 4.23
C ARG A 105 0.05 -12.56 5.41
N PRO A 106 -0.94 -12.27 6.27
CA PRO A 106 -0.64 -11.65 7.55
C PRO A 106 0.40 -12.54 8.22
N GLY A 107 1.57 -11.97 8.51
CA GLY A 107 2.59 -12.68 9.24
C GLY A 107 1.97 -13.18 10.53
N ASN A 108 2.20 -14.45 10.86
CA ASN A 108 1.93 -14.97 12.20
C ASN A 108 2.77 -14.14 13.18
N SER A 109 2.21 -13.04 13.66
CA SER A 109 2.71 -12.33 14.84
C SER A 109 2.54 -13.30 16.00
N SER A 110 3.58 -14.12 16.22
CA SER A 110 3.75 -14.91 17.44
C SER A 110 4.26 -14.01 18.55
#